data_AF-A0A1L9SI56-F1
#
_entry.id   AF-A0A1L9SI56-F1
#
_cell.length_a   1.000
_cell.length_b   1.000
_cell.length_c   1.000
_cell.angle_alpha   90.00
_cell.angle_beta   90.00
_cell.angle_gamma   90.00
#
_symmetry.space_group_name_H-M   'P 1'
#
loop_
_entity.id
_entity.type
_entity.pdbx_description
1 polymer ?
#
loop_
_entity_poly.entity_id
_entity_poly.type
_entity_poly.pdbx_seq_one_letter_code
_entity_poly.pdbx_strand_id
1 'polypeptide(L)'
;MVFDNPLKPTLDNPTICQDAMRIILASARAVQKAQLLDVADGVSNPKPRLVTLSTTGISSTRDLPCLMKPMYHWMLKVPHDDKHVMETLIKGEMAKPLADRGIDNFVIVRPSLLTDGKGDGLHKIKAGTAENPAVGYVICRNDVGAWLFENLVRGFYGETYVGQIVTITA
;
A
#
# COMPACT_ATOMS: atom_id res chain seq x y z
N MET A 1 -1.64 5.34 30.37
CA MET A 1 -0.31 5.93 30.65
C MET A 1 0.48 5.77 29.36
N VAL A 2 0.64 6.86 28.60
CA VAL A 2 1.42 6.86 27.35
C VAL A 2 2.87 7.03 27.77
N PHE A 3 3.69 6.00 27.61
CA PHE A 3 5.13 6.11 27.84
C PHE A 3 5.72 6.93 26.69
N ASP A 4 6.24 8.11 26.99
CA ASP A 4 6.97 8.91 26.00
C ASP A 4 8.27 8.17 25.61
N ASN A 5 8.46 7.98 24.30
CA ASN A 5 9.63 7.29 23.75
C ASN A 5 10.89 8.18 23.89
N PRO A 6 11.92 7.77 24.66
CA PRO A 6 13.13 8.57 24.85
C PRO A 6 14.07 8.61 23.62
N LEU A 7 13.98 7.66 22.69
CA LEU A 7 14.84 7.61 21.50
C LEU A 7 14.28 8.36 20.27
N LYS A 8 12.97 8.63 20.24
CA LYS A 8 12.24 9.31 19.14
C LYS A 8 12.83 9.03 17.73
N PRO A 9 12.95 7.76 17.31
CA PRO A 9 13.50 7.44 15.99
C PRO A 9 12.63 8.09 14.91
N THR A 10 13.29 8.78 14.00
CA THR A 10 12.68 9.46 12.86
C THR A 10 13.40 9.07 11.58
N LEU A 11 12.77 9.35 10.44
CA LEU A 11 13.38 9.26 9.12
C LEU A 11 13.89 10.64 8.69
N ASP A 12 14.91 10.67 7.83
CA ASP A 12 15.42 11.92 7.22
C ASP A 12 14.31 12.67 6.46
N ASN A 13 13.43 11.93 5.79
CA ASN A 13 12.20 12.45 5.21
C ASN A 13 10.98 11.73 5.83
N PRO A 14 10.36 12.30 6.86
CA PRO A 14 9.27 11.66 7.60
C PRO A 14 7.95 11.58 6.82
N THR A 15 7.83 12.28 5.69
CA THR A 15 6.59 12.37 4.88
C THR A 15 6.77 11.87 3.45
N ILE A 16 7.86 11.13 3.18
CA ILE A 16 8.22 10.73 1.82
C ILE A 16 7.10 9.95 1.12
N CYS A 17 6.37 9.08 1.82
CA CYS A 17 5.31 8.27 1.20
C CYS A 17 4.08 9.10 0.87
N GLN A 18 3.62 9.94 1.80
CA GLN A 18 2.47 10.81 1.55
C GLN A 18 2.78 11.84 0.46
N ASP A 19 4.00 12.39 0.42
CA ASP A 19 4.38 13.43 -0.54
C ASP A 19 4.54 12.83 -1.94
N ALA A 20 5.20 11.68 -2.06
CA ALA A 20 5.28 10.94 -3.31
C ALA A 20 3.89 10.58 -3.85
N MET A 21 2.97 10.13 -2.98
CA MET A 21 1.61 9.79 -3.40
C MET A 21 0.81 11.01 -3.87
N ARG A 22 0.95 12.17 -3.22
CA ARG A 22 0.33 13.42 -3.68
C ARG A 22 0.80 13.78 -5.09
N ILE A 23 2.10 13.66 -5.34
CA ILE A 23 2.72 13.95 -6.64
C ILE A 23 2.20 12.97 -7.69
N ILE A 24 2.26 11.66 -7.43
CA ILE A 24 1.77 10.62 -8.34
C ILE A 24 0.31 10.87 -8.74
N LEU A 25 -0.58 11.10 -7.78
CA LEU A 25 -1.99 11.34 -8.05
C LEU A 25 -2.22 12.67 -8.80
N ALA A 26 -1.46 13.73 -8.48
CA ALA A 26 -1.55 15.01 -9.18
C ALA A 26 -1.08 14.89 -10.63
N SER A 27 0.06 14.24 -10.86
CA SER A 27 0.60 13.99 -12.20
C SER A 27 -0.34 13.11 -13.03
N ALA A 28 -0.90 12.04 -12.43
CA ALA A 28 -1.85 11.18 -13.11
C ALA A 28 -3.09 11.96 -13.58
N ARG A 29 -3.67 12.80 -12.71
CA ARG A 29 -4.78 13.71 -13.11
C ARG A 29 -4.38 14.68 -14.20
N ALA A 30 -3.19 15.27 -14.12
CA ALA A 30 -2.70 16.23 -15.11
C ALA A 30 -2.55 15.59 -16.50
N VAL A 31 -1.98 14.38 -16.57
CA VAL A 31 -1.87 13.60 -17.82
C VAL A 31 -3.24 13.29 -18.39
N GLN A 32 -4.18 12.84 -17.55
CA GLN A 32 -5.55 12.56 -17.98
C GLN A 32 -6.23 13.81 -18.57
N LYS A 33 -6.08 14.96 -17.91
CA LYS A 33 -6.63 16.23 -18.42
C LYS A 33 -5.97 16.68 -19.72
N ALA A 34 -4.65 16.56 -19.84
CA ALA A 34 -3.93 16.91 -21.07
C ALA A 34 -4.37 16.02 -22.24
N GLN A 35 -4.50 14.72 -22.01
CA GLN A 35 -4.96 13.76 -23.02
C GLN A 35 -6.39 14.03 -23.48
N LEU A 36 -7.29 14.48 -22.59
CA LEU A 36 -8.65 14.90 -22.96
C LEU A 36 -8.69 16.11 -23.90
N LEU A 37 -7.64 16.95 -23.91
CA LEU A 37 -7.54 18.10 -24.81
C LEU A 37 -6.99 17.72 -26.20
N ASP A 38 -6.28 16.60 -26.31
CA ASP A 38 -5.66 16.11 -27.55
C ASP A 38 -6.52 15.10 -28.33
N VAL A 39 -7.76 14.85 -27.90
CA VAL A 39 -8.64 13.83 -28.52
C VAL A 39 -9.23 14.34 -29.84
N ALA A 40 -8.45 14.26 -30.91
CA ALA A 40 -8.95 14.32 -32.30
C ALA A 40 -9.56 12.97 -32.76
N ASP A 41 -9.23 11.85 -32.11
CA ASP A 41 -9.52 10.48 -32.60
C ASP A 41 -10.35 9.58 -31.66
N GLY A 42 -11.05 10.14 -30.66
CA GLY A 42 -12.07 9.41 -29.88
C GLY A 42 -11.58 8.25 -28.98
N VAL A 43 -10.27 7.98 -28.89
CA VAL A 43 -9.72 6.93 -28.01
C VAL A 43 -9.35 7.55 -26.66
N SER A 44 -10.18 7.34 -25.63
CA SER A 44 -9.83 7.68 -24.26
C SER A 44 -8.75 6.72 -23.75
N ASN A 45 -7.57 7.25 -23.37
CA ASN A 45 -6.55 6.41 -22.74
C ASN A 45 -7.03 5.90 -21.37
N PRO A 46 -6.85 4.62 -21.05
CA PRO A 46 -7.28 4.08 -19.76
C PRO A 46 -6.45 4.68 -18.62
N LYS A 47 -7.11 5.02 -17.52
CA LYS A 47 -6.43 5.46 -16.29
C LYS A 47 -5.61 4.30 -15.72
N PRO A 48 -4.40 4.56 -15.18
CA PRO A 48 -3.57 3.50 -14.63
C PRO A 48 -4.12 2.96 -13.31
N ARG A 49 -3.88 1.67 -13.06
CA ARG A 49 -4.11 1.02 -11.77
C ARG A 49 -2.92 1.23 -10.85
N LEU A 50 -3.18 1.57 -9.59
CA LEU A 50 -2.14 1.84 -8.60
C LEU A 50 -1.94 0.66 -7.64
N VAL A 51 -0.75 0.04 -7.66
CA VAL A 51 -0.33 -0.92 -6.62
C VAL A 51 0.60 -0.21 -5.65
N THR A 52 0.30 -0.24 -4.35
CA THR A 52 1.09 0.46 -3.33
C THR A 52 1.50 -0.47 -2.19
N LEU A 53 2.77 -0.41 -1.79
CA LEU A 53 3.28 -1.07 -0.60
C LEU A 53 3.16 -0.18 0.64
N SER A 54 2.43 -0.70 1.63
CA SER A 54 2.21 -0.13 2.95
C SER A 54 2.80 -1.05 4.02
N THR A 55 2.15 -1.19 5.19
CA THR A 55 2.62 -2.04 6.29
C THR A 55 1.45 -2.55 7.13
N THR A 56 1.60 -3.71 7.75
CA THR A 56 0.75 -4.10 8.89
C THR A 56 0.97 -3.16 10.09
N GLY A 57 -0.01 -3.05 10.98
CA GLY A 57 0.10 -2.30 12.24
C GLY A 57 -0.40 -0.87 12.23
N ILE A 58 -1.01 -0.45 11.12
CA ILE A 58 -1.67 0.86 10.97
C ILE A 58 -3.19 0.74 10.82
N SER A 59 -3.71 -0.48 10.83
CA SER A 59 -5.13 -0.79 10.73
C SER A 59 -5.84 -0.71 12.08
N SER A 60 -7.15 -0.44 12.08
CA SER A 60 -8.00 -0.63 13.26
C SER A 60 -8.25 -2.12 13.55
N THR A 61 -8.40 -2.93 12.51
CA THR A 61 -8.44 -4.40 12.62
C THR A 61 -7.04 -4.94 12.90
N ARG A 62 -6.89 -5.81 13.91
CA ARG A 62 -5.57 -6.36 14.27
C ARG A 62 -5.00 -7.22 13.13
N ASP A 63 -3.94 -6.72 12.51
CA ASP A 63 -3.20 -7.34 11.40
C ASP A 63 -1.78 -7.76 11.80
N LEU A 64 -1.42 -7.67 13.09
CA LEU A 64 -0.12 -8.10 13.62
C LEU A 64 -0.22 -8.88 14.94
N PRO A 65 0.76 -9.75 15.24
CA PRO A 65 0.82 -10.48 16.52
C PRO A 65 0.94 -9.52 17.72
N CYS A 66 0.22 -9.79 18.81
CA CYS A 66 0.15 -8.89 19.97
C CYS A 66 1.53 -8.54 20.56
N LEU A 67 2.48 -9.49 20.53
CA LEU A 67 3.85 -9.31 21.03
C LEU A 67 4.65 -8.26 20.27
N MET A 68 4.27 -7.94 19.02
CA MET A 68 4.95 -6.95 18.18
C MET A 68 4.45 -5.52 18.42
N LYS A 69 3.29 -5.36 19.08
CA LYS A 69 2.69 -4.04 19.34
C LYS A 69 3.63 -3.05 20.06
N PRO A 70 4.34 -3.43 21.13
CA PRO A 70 5.19 -2.48 21.85
C PRO A 70 6.33 -1.97 20.98
N MET A 71 7.00 -2.87 20.25
CA MET A 71 8.09 -2.53 19.33
C MET A 71 7.60 -1.64 18.18
N TYR A 72 6.46 -1.98 17.57
CA TYR A 72 5.89 -1.21 16.45
C TYR A 72 5.46 0.20 16.88
N HIS A 73 4.83 0.33 18.05
CA HIS A 73 4.39 1.62 18.57
C HIS A 73 5.57 2.54 18.93
N TRP A 74 6.67 1.96 19.39
CA TRP A 74 7.85 2.73 19.80
C TRP A 74 8.74 3.09 18.61
N MET A 75 9.07 2.13 17.74
CA MET A 75 10.07 2.29 16.68
C MET A 75 9.47 2.80 15.36
N LEU A 76 8.22 2.47 15.06
CA LEU A 76 7.64 2.65 13.72
C LEU A 76 6.54 3.70 13.65
N LYS A 77 6.36 4.52 14.70
CA LYS A 77 5.31 5.54 14.75
C LYS A 77 5.37 6.51 13.57
N VAL A 78 6.54 7.10 13.30
CA VAL A 78 6.70 8.09 12.20
C VAL A 78 6.42 7.44 10.83
N PRO A 79 7.05 6.30 10.46
CA PRO A 79 6.69 5.59 9.22
C PRO A 79 5.21 5.19 9.12
N HIS A 80 4.59 4.78 10.24
CA HIS A 80 3.18 4.41 10.27
C HIS A 80 2.26 5.59 9.99
N ASP A 81 2.54 6.75 10.60
CA ASP A 81 1.76 7.96 10.39
C ASP A 81 1.85 8.40 8.91
N ASP A 82 3.04 8.34 8.30
CA ASP A 82 3.27 8.62 6.86
C ASP A 82 2.48 7.65 5.94
N LYS A 83 2.60 6.34 6.20
CA LYS A 83 1.87 5.32 5.44
C LYS A 83 0.35 5.44 5.62
N HIS A 84 -0.13 5.82 6.79
CA HIS A 84 -1.56 6.04 7.05
C HIS A 84 -2.10 7.22 6.21
N VAL A 85 -1.36 8.32 6.13
CA VAL A 85 -1.74 9.46 5.26
C VAL A 85 -1.71 9.06 3.80
N MET A 86 -0.65 8.35 3.36
CA MET A 86 -0.56 7.80 2.00
C MET A 86 -1.79 6.95 1.64
N GLU A 87 -2.21 6.01 2.48
CA GLU A 87 -3.41 5.20 2.23
C GLU A 87 -4.69 6.03 2.23
N THR A 88 -4.78 7.04 3.09
CA THR A 88 -5.93 7.96 3.14
C THR A 88 -6.06 8.75 1.83
N LEU A 89 -4.94 9.17 1.23
CA LEU A 89 -4.92 9.86 -0.06
C LEU A 89 -5.44 8.97 -1.19
N ILE A 90 -5.03 7.69 -1.21
CA ILE A 90 -5.52 6.71 -2.21
C ILE A 90 -7.03 6.51 -2.07
N LYS A 91 -7.52 6.30 -0.83
CA LYS A 91 -8.96 6.18 -0.56
C LYS A 91 -9.73 7.44 -0.95
N GLY A 92 -9.17 8.61 -0.64
CA GLY A 92 -9.74 9.90 -1.03
C GLY A 92 -9.82 10.09 -2.54
N GLU A 93 -8.86 9.55 -3.30
CA GLU A 93 -8.93 9.54 -4.76
C GLU A 93 -10.08 8.67 -5.26
N MET A 94 -10.29 7.50 -4.66
CA MET A 94 -11.37 6.58 -5.01
C MET A 94 -12.76 7.07 -4.61
N ALA A 95 -12.86 8.00 -3.67
CA ALA A 95 -14.13 8.63 -3.31
C ALA A 95 -14.59 9.69 -4.34
N LYS A 96 -13.71 10.14 -5.24
CA LYS A 96 -14.05 11.14 -6.27
C LYS A 96 -14.92 10.53 -7.39
N PRO A 97 -15.70 11.35 -8.12
CA PRO A 97 -16.32 10.93 -9.38
C PRO A 97 -15.27 10.38 -10.35
N LEU A 98 -15.63 9.38 -11.16
CA LEU A 98 -14.68 8.72 -12.06
C LEU A 98 -13.94 9.71 -12.96
N ALA A 99 -14.61 10.77 -13.44
CA ALA A 99 -14.01 11.82 -14.27
C ALA A 99 -12.81 12.51 -13.60
N ASP A 100 -12.88 12.75 -12.28
CA ASP A 100 -11.91 13.54 -11.53
C ASP A 100 -10.71 12.73 -10.98
N ARG A 101 -10.75 11.40 -11.13
CA ARG A 101 -9.68 10.51 -10.66
C ARG A 101 -8.46 10.54 -11.58
N GLY A 102 -7.27 10.45 -11.03
CA GLY A 102 -6.03 10.21 -11.78
C GLY A 102 -5.78 8.73 -12.09
N ILE A 103 -6.36 7.83 -11.30
CA ILE A 103 -6.22 6.36 -11.39
C ILE A 103 -7.60 5.70 -11.51
N ASP A 104 -7.72 4.54 -12.15
CA ASP A 104 -9.00 3.82 -12.25
C ASP A 104 -9.31 3.06 -10.96
N ASN A 105 -8.30 2.42 -10.37
CA ASN A 105 -8.41 1.57 -9.21
C ASN A 105 -7.07 1.43 -8.46
N PHE A 106 -7.10 0.70 -7.34
CA PHE A 106 -5.92 0.50 -6.50
C PHE A 106 -5.83 -0.91 -5.90
N VAL A 107 -4.65 -1.27 -5.43
CA VAL A 107 -4.41 -2.35 -4.47
C VAL A 107 -3.38 -1.85 -3.45
N ILE A 108 -3.72 -1.87 -2.16
CA ILE A 108 -2.76 -1.57 -1.08
C ILE A 108 -2.30 -2.90 -0.47
N VAL A 109 -1.00 -3.15 -0.48
CA VAL A 109 -0.41 -4.38 0.08
C VAL A 109 0.32 -4.04 1.38
N ARG A 110 -0.05 -4.71 2.46
CA ARG A 110 0.49 -4.55 3.82
C ARG A 110 1.27 -5.82 4.22
N PRO A 111 2.56 -5.92 3.91
CA PRO A 111 3.38 -7.00 4.40
C PRO A 111 3.59 -6.92 5.93
N SER A 112 3.78 -8.08 6.56
CA SER A 112 4.38 -8.17 7.91
C SER A 112 5.84 -7.70 7.90
N LEU A 113 6.54 -7.73 9.04
CA LEU A 113 7.90 -7.18 9.14
C LEU A 113 8.84 -7.76 8.07
N LEU A 114 9.48 -6.89 7.28
CA LEU A 114 10.31 -7.33 6.17
C LEU A 114 11.64 -7.91 6.67
N THR A 115 12.01 -9.05 6.12
CA THR A 115 13.33 -9.69 6.30
C THR A 115 14.05 -9.89 4.98
N ASP A 116 15.37 -10.04 5.05
CA ASP A 116 16.21 -10.40 3.90
C ASP A 116 16.46 -11.91 3.84
N GLY A 117 16.72 -12.43 2.65
CA GLY A 117 17.00 -13.85 2.42
C GLY A 117 16.41 -14.37 1.12
N LYS A 118 16.40 -15.70 0.97
CA LYS A 118 15.86 -16.38 -0.22
C LYS A 118 14.33 -16.38 -0.28
N GLY A 119 13.66 -16.29 0.88
CA GLY A 119 12.23 -16.49 1.00
C GLY A 119 11.84 -17.97 1.13
N ASP A 120 10.63 -18.21 1.60
CA ASP A 120 10.05 -19.54 1.82
C ASP A 120 9.20 -20.00 0.61
N GLY A 121 8.99 -19.10 -0.35
CA GLY A 121 8.26 -19.35 -1.59
C GLY A 121 6.77 -19.06 -1.49
N LEU A 122 6.16 -18.79 -2.65
CA LEU A 122 4.77 -18.33 -2.79
C LEU A 122 3.72 -19.18 -2.05
N HIS A 123 3.91 -20.50 -2.02
CA HIS A 123 2.99 -21.44 -1.38
C HIS A 123 2.89 -21.30 0.15
N LYS A 124 3.84 -20.61 0.78
CA LYS A 124 3.82 -20.29 2.22
C LYS A 124 3.16 -18.95 2.53
N ILE A 125 2.99 -18.10 1.52
CA ILE A 125 2.46 -16.77 1.72
C ILE A 125 0.95 -16.86 1.96
N LYS A 126 0.54 -16.36 3.13
CA LYS A 126 -0.86 -16.16 3.49
C LYS A 126 -1.25 -14.73 3.12
N ALA A 127 -2.36 -14.59 2.42
CA ALA A 127 -2.96 -13.30 2.10
C ALA A 127 -4.33 -13.17 2.79
N GLY A 128 -4.65 -11.97 3.27
CA GLY A 128 -5.97 -11.66 3.85
C GLY A 128 -6.43 -10.25 3.47
N THR A 129 -7.70 -9.94 3.68
CA THR A 129 -8.28 -8.61 3.39
C THR A 129 -8.22 -7.71 4.62
N ALA A 130 -8.71 -6.47 4.50
CA ALA A 130 -8.82 -5.56 5.64
C ALA A 130 -9.74 -6.11 6.75
N GLU A 131 -10.79 -6.84 6.37
CA GLU A 131 -11.80 -7.41 7.27
C GLU A 131 -11.28 -8.69 7.93
N ASN A 132 -10.56 -9.52 7.18
CA ASN A 132 -9.96 -10.76 7.68
C ASN A 132 -8.46 -10.81 7.32
N PRO A 133 -7.61 -10.07 8.07
CA PRO A 133 -6.20 -9.96 7.74
C PRO A 133 -5.45 -11.26 8.03
N ALA A 134 -4.54 -11.64 7.13
CA ALA A 134 -3.50 -12.60 7.45
C ALA A 134 -2.55 -11.97 8.49
N VAL A 135 -2.32 -12.70 9.58
CA VAL A 135 -1.51 -12.25 10.73
C VAL A 135 -0.27 -13.12 10.85
N GLY A 136 0.89 -12.48 10.85
CA GLY A 136 2.18 -13.15 11.05
C GLY A 136 3.28 -12.15 11.41
N TYR A 137 4.46 -12.67 11.72
CA TYR A 137 5.55 -11.86 12.30
C TYR A 137 6.38 -11.20 11.22
N VAL A 138 6.85 -11.99 10.25
CA VAL A 138 7.83 -11.58 9.26
C VAL A 138 7.48 -12.11 7.87
N ILE A 139 8.00 -11.45 6.84
CA ILE A 139 7.96 -11.95 5.47
C ILE A 139 9.21 -11.50 4.73
N CYS A 140 9.77 -12.36 3.89
CA CYS A 140 10.95 -12.04 3.11
C CYS A 140 10.62 -11.04 1.99
N ARG A 141 11.50 -10.06 1.74
CA ARG A 141 11.36 -9.12 0.61
C ARG A 141 11.24 -9.83 -0.74
N ASN A 142 11.95 -10.95 -0.93
CA ASN A 142 11.86 -11.75 -2.15
C ASN A 142 10.46 -12.35 -2.36
N ASP A 143 9.86 -12.86 -1.28
CA ASP A 143 8.50 -13.41 -1.30
C ASP A 143 7.45 -12.33 -1.54
N VAL A 144 7.61 -11.13 -0.95
CA VAL A 144 6.75 -9.98 -1.25
C VAL A 144 6.80 -9.64 -2.74
N GLY A 145 8.00 -9.53 -3.31
CA GLY A 145 8.18 -9.24 -4.74
C GLY A 145 7.55 -10.31 -5.64
N ALA A 146 7.80 -11.58 -5.34
CA ALA A 146 7.22 -12.70 -6.06
C ALA A 146 5.69 -12.69 -5.99
N TRP A 147 5.12 -12.43 -4.81
CA TRP A 147 3.67 -12.39 -4.62
C TRP A 147 3.02 -11.24 -5.39
N LEU A 148 3.62 -10.05 -5.35
CA LEU A 148 3.17 -8.90 -6.13
C LEU A 148 3.19 -9.21 -7.63
N PHE A 149 4.28 -9.80 -8.11
CA PHE A 149 4.42 -10.11 -9.52
C PHE A 149 3.36 -11.11 -9.98
N GLU A 150 3.22 -12.25 -9.30
CA GLU A 150 2.28 -13.28 -9.72
C GLU A 150 0.82 -12.84 -9.60
N ASN A 151 0.44 -12.13 -8.53
CA ASN A 151 -0.96 -11.77 -8.27
C ASN A 151 -1.40 -10.46 -8.93
N LEU A 152 -0.51 -9.47 -9.04
CA LEU A 152 -0.88 -8.11 -9.41
C LEU A 152 -0.30 -7.66 -10.76
N VAL A 153 0.79 -8.28 -11.23
CA VAL A 153 1.42 -7.93 -12.52
C VAL A 153 1.09 -8.98 -13.59
N ARG A 154 1.55 -10.21 -13.40
CA ARG A 154 1.38 -11.32 -14.37
C ARG A 154 -0.06 -11.82 -14.43
N GLY A 155 -0.74 -11.92 -13.28
CA GLY A 155 -2.12 -12.39 -13.17
C GLY A 155 -3.19 -11.45 -13.73
N PHE A 156 -2.85 -10.49 -14.60
CA PHE A 156 -3.75 -9.45 -15.12
C PHE A 156 -4.55 -8.75 -14.01
N TYR A 157 -3.86 -8.15 -13.03
CA TYR A 157 -4.49 -7.46 -11.90
C TYR A 157 -5.59 -8.30 -11.25
N GLY A 158 -5.23 -9.44 -10.64
CA GLY A 158 -6.20 -10.42 -10.16
C GLY A 158 -7.45 -9.75 -9.62
N GLU A 159 -8.59 -9.90 -10.31
CA GLU A 159 -9.83 -9.15 -10.03
C GLU A 159 -10.20 -9.24 -8.55
N THR A 160 -9.80 -10.34 -7.93
CA THR A 160 -9.85 -10.64 -6.50
C THR A 160 -9.36 -9.51 -5.58
N TYR A 161 -8.28 -8.80 -5.93
CA TYR A 161 -7.65 -7.79 -5.05
C TYR A 161 -7.87 -6.35 -5.47
N VAL A 162 -8.52 -6.14 -6.61
CA VAL A 162 -8.80 -4.79 -7.11
C VAL A 162 -9.72 -4.05 -6.14
N GLY A 163 -9.32 -2.85 -5.74
CA GLY A 163 -10.01 -2.03 -4.74
C GLY A 163 -9.80 -2.48 -3.29
N GLN A 164 -8.91 -3.45 -3.05
CA GLN A 164 -8.71 -4.05 -1.73
C GLN A 164 -7.44 -3.54 -1.04
N ILE A 165 -7.45 -3.70 0.29
CA ILE A 165 -6.25 -3.69 1.12
C ILE A 165 -5.95 -5.14 1.49
N VAL A 166 -4.77 -5.61 1.13
CA VAL A 166 -4.36 -7.00 1.30
C VAL A 166 -3.21 -7.06 2.29
N THR A 167 -3.32 -7.86 3.35
CA THR A 167 -2.18 -8.17 4.22
C THR A 167 -1.50 -9.45 3.73
N ILE A 168 -0.17 -9.48 3.77
CA ILE A 168 0.61 -10.67 3.38
C ILE A 168 1.66 -11.02 4.44
N THR A 169 1.80 -12.31 4.72
CA THR A 169 2.77 -12.85 5.69
C THR A 169 3.14 -14.29 5.36
N ALA A 170 4.23 -14.82 5.93
CA ALA A 170 4.64 -16.23 5.80
C ALA A 170 4.34 -17.01 7.10
#